data_AF-A0A9P7R8P7-F1
#
_entry.id   AF-A0A9P7R8P7-F1
#
_cell.length_a   1.000
_cell.length_b   1.000
_cell.length_c   1.000
_cell.angle_alpha   90.00
_cell.angle_beta   90.00
_cell.angle_gamma   90.00
#
_symmetry.space_group_name_H-M   'P 1'
#
loop_
_entity.id
_entity.type
_entity.pdbx_description
1 polymer ?
#
loop_
_entity_poly.entity_id
_entity_poly.type
_entity_poly.pdbx_seq_one_letter_code
_entity_poly.pdbx_strand_id
1 'polypeptide(L)'
;MAAAEQYIQLAKTLPAQLQRFFARWPPAAILPHNAATPKTGFQEITPNPFKSQKHAVTGKWHDPVYSMRRQAEIVKLARQHGVEELLPPTVKGTEYRIAHRVEHGLRVKGTGVGQKVKGKIHERMVQP
;
A
#
# COMPACT_ATOMS: atom_id res chain seq x y z
N MET A 1 6.13 32.69 -10.13
CA MET A 1 7.26 31.97 -9.51
C MET A 1 7.06 31.71 -8.01
N ALA A 2 6.50 32.66 -7.24
CA ALA A 2 6.23 32.48 -5.79
C ALA A 2 5.50 31.17 -5.41
N ALA A 3 4.50 30.73 -6.18
CA ALA A 3 3.78 29.49 -5.90
C ALA A 3 4.67 28.23 -6.01
N ALA A 4 5.61 28.19 -6.96
CA ALA A 4 6.53 27.06 -7.12
C ALA A 4 7.46 26.94 -5.91
N GLU A 5 7.97 28.07 -5.41
CA GLU A 5 8.79 28.11 -4.20
C GLU A 5 8.01 27.63 -2.98
N GLN A 6 6.75 28.06 -2.82
CA GLN A 6 5.87 27.60 -1.75
C GLN A 6 5.68 26.07 -1.78
N TYR A 7 5.44 25.47 -2.95
CA TYR A 7 5.32 24.02 -3.07
C TYR A 7 6.62 23.28 -2.76
N ILE A 8 7.77 23.86 -3.15
CA ILE A 8 9.08 23.31 -2.80
C ILE A 8 9.28 23.36 -1.28
N GLN A 9 8.92 24.46 -0.61
CA GLN A 9 8.99 24.55 0.85
C GLN A 9 8.06 23.54 1.52
N LEU A 10 6.84 23.38 1.01
CA LEU A 10 5.90 22.38 1.51
C LEU A 10 6.48 20.96 1.36
N ALA A 11 7.04 20.61 0.21
CA ALA A 11 7.70 19.31 0.01
C ALA A 11 8.88 19.10 0.97
N LYS A 12 9.66 20.15 1.25
CA LYS A 12 10.77 20.10 2.22
C LYS A 12 10.31 19.96 3.67
N THR A 13 9.07 20.31 4.00
CA THR A 13 8.51 20.11 5.35
C THR A 13 8.07 18.67 5.62
N LEU A 14 7.98 17.81 4.59
CA LEU A 14 7.66 16.40 4.76
C LEU A 14 8.67 15.69 5.67
N PRO A 15 8.26 14.69 6.47
CA PRO A 15 9.19 13.94 7.30
C PRO A 15 10.29 13.27 6.48
N ALA A 16 11.51 13.24 7.02
CA ALA A 16 12.69 12.70 6.34
C ALA A 16 12.50 11.26 5.83
N GLN A 17 11.66 10.46 6.49
CA GLN A 17 11.33 9.11 6.05
C GLN A 17 10.62 9.11 4.68
N LEU A 18 9.64 9.99 4.47
CA LEU A 18 8.96 10.12 3.18
C LEU A 18 9.85 10.72 2.11
N GLN A 19 10.63 11.75 2.45
CA GLN A 19 11.57 12.35 1.51
C GLN A 19 12.55 11.30 0.97
N ARG A 20 13.12 10.48 1.86
CA ARG A 20 14.00 9.37 1.48
C ARG A 20 13.29 8.31 0.64
N PHE A 21 12.02 8.01 0.96
CA PHE A 21 11.22 7.06 0.21
C PHE A 21 11.00 7.56 -1.23
N PHE A 22 10.51 8.79 -1.40
CA PHE A 22 10.25 9.37 -2.72
C PHE A 22 11.52 9.64 -3.53
N ALA A 23 12.66 9.93 -2.87
CA ALA A 23 13.94 10.03 -3.54
C ALA A 23 14.40 8.69 -4.15
N ARG A 24 14.08 7.57 -3.49
CA ARG A 24 14.46 6.22 -3.96
C ARG A 24 13.43 5.64 -4.92
N TRP A 25 12.14 5.85 -4.67
CA TRP A 25 11.03 5.36 -5.50
C TRP A 25 10.11 6.54 -5.89
N PRO A 26 10.55 7.40 -6.83
CA PRO A 26 9.72 8.51 -7.31
C PRO A 26 8.52 7.97 -8.13
N PRO A 27 7.27 8.36 -7.82
CA PRO A 27 6.11 7.97 -8.62
C PRO A 27 6.10 8.68 -9.98
N ALA A 28 5.43 8.10 -10.96
CA ALA A 28 5.31 8.69 -12.30
C ALA A 28 4.65 10.08 -12.28
N ALA A 29 3.76 10.34 -11.31
CA ALA A 29 3.04 11.61 -11.18
C ALA A 29 3.93 12.83 -10.92
N ILE A 30 5.13 12.64 -10.35
CA ILE A 30 6.07 13.74 -10.07
C ILE A 30 7.20 13.85 -11.11
N LEU A 31 7.26 12.92 -12.07
CA LEU A 31 8.26 12.94 -13.12
C LEU A 31 7.89 13.94 -14.22
N PRO A 32 8.87 14.55 -14.90
CA PRO A 32 8.60 15.45 -16.01
C PRO A 32 7.91 14.70 -17.16
N HIS A 33 6.81 15.26 -17.67
CA HIS A 33 5.91 14.66 -18.67
C HIS A 33 6.61 14.25 -19.99
N ASN A 34 7.73 14.89 -20.34
CA ASN A 34 8.38 14.76 -21.65
C ASN A 34 9.70 13.98 -21.61
N ALA A 35 10.08 13.38 -20.47
CA ALA A 35 11.30 12.58 -20.37
C ALA A 35 10.96 11.08 -20.30
N ALA A 36 11.75 10.24 -20.96
CA ALA A 36 11.75 8.80 -20.69
C ALA A 36 11.91 8.60 -19.18
N THR A 37 10.95 7.95 -18.53
CA THR A 37 10.86 7.88 -17.06
C THR A 37 12.19 7.38 -16.48
N PRO A 38 13.01 8.25 -15.85
CA PRO A 38 14.28 7.82 -15.31
C PRO A 38 13.99 6.92 -14.13
N LYS A 39 14.22 5.61 -14.30
CA LYS A 39 14.12 4.66 -13.20
C LYS A 39 15.34 4.84 -12.32
N THR A 40 15.12 4.89 -11.02
CA THR A 40 16.23 4.82 -10.07
C THR A 40 16.78 3.40 -10.05
N GLY A 41 18.05 3.21 -9.66
CA GLY A 41 18.60 1.86 -9.50
C GLY A 41 17.78 0.98 -8.53
N PHE A 42 17.10 1.60 -7.55
CA PHE A 42 16.17 0.89 -6.66
C PHE A 42 14.91 0.41 -7.38
N GLN A 43 14.35 1.20 -8.30
CA GLN A 43 13.18 0.82 -9.10
C GLN A 43 13.51 -0.25 -10.15
N GLU A 44 14.74 -0.28 -10.64
CA GLU A 44 15.22 -1.33 -11.56
C GLU A 44 15.30 -2.70 -10.84
N ILE A 45 15.83 -2.71 -9.62
CA ILE A 45 15.93 -3.94 -8.81
C ILE A 45 14.53 -4.40 -8.39
N THR A 46 13.70 -3.49 -7.87
CA THR A 46 12.36 -3.81 -7.38
C THR A 46 11.38 -2.71 -7.79
N PRO A 47 10.50 -2.96 -8.77
CA PRO A 47 9.54 -1.97 -9.26
C PRO A 47 8.57 -1.46 -8.17
N ASN A 48 8.11 -2.35 -7.29
CA ASN A 48 7.27 -1.99 -6.15
C ASN A 48 7.92 -2.48 -4.84
N PRO A 49 8.41 -1.58 -3.97
CA PRO A 49 9.15 -1.95 -2.77
C PRO A 49 8.26 -2.56 -1.66
N PHE A 50 6.94 -2.60 -1.86
CA PHE A 50 5.96 -3.18 -0.93
C PHE A 50 5.52 -4.60 -1.30
N LYS A 51 5.87 -5.08 -2.50
CA LYS A 51 5.52 -6.43 -2.95
C LYS A 51 6.74 -7.34 -2.89
N SER A 52 6.51 -8.61 -2.58
CA SER A 52 7.51 -9.65 -2.79
C SER A 52 7.74 -9.85 -4.28
N GLN A 53 8.97 -10.19 -4.64
CA GLN A 53 9.37 -10.40 -6.03
C GLN A 53 10.05 -11.75 -6.17
N LYS A 54 9.71 -12.48 -7.23
CA LYS A 54 10.40 -13.72 -7.59
C LYS A 54 11.65 -13.36 -8.40
N HIS A 55 12.81 -13.85 -7.96
CA HIS A 55 14.04 -13.67 -8.71
C HIS A 55 14.03 -14.50 -9.99
N ALA A 56 14.35 -13.87 -11.13
CA ALA A 56 14.22 -14.48 -12.45
C ALA A 56 15.12 -15.71 -12.64
N VAL A 57 16.35 -15.66 -12.13
CA VAL A 57 17.35 -16.73 -12.35
C VAL A 57 17.17 -17.88 -11.34
N THR A 58 17.00 -17.56 -10.05
CA THR A 58 16.97 -18.57 -8.97
C THR A 58 15.57 -19.06 -8.65
N GLY A 59 14.53 -18.36 -9.12
CA GLY A 59 13.13 -18.68 -8.84
C GLY A 59 12.69 -18.50 -7.39
N LYS A 60 13.56 -18.02 -6.49
CA LYS A 60 13.24 -17.79 -5.08
C LYS A 60 12.44 -16.49 -4.91
N TRP A 61 11.53 -16.48 -3.95
CA TRP A 61 10.82 -15.28 -3.56
C TRP A 61 11.67 -14.45 -2.60
N HIS A 62 11.84 -13.18 -2.91
CA HIS A 62 12.42 -12.20 -2.02
C HIS A 62 11.31 -11.49 -1.25
N ASP A 63 11.56 -11.28 0.03
CA ASP A 63 10.72 -10.44 0.87
C ASP A 63 10.65 -9.01 0.33
N PRO A 64 9.53 -8.31 0.56
CA PRO A 64 9.42 -6.91 0.17
C PRO A 64 10.47 -6.05 0.90
N VAL A 65 11.00 -5.06 0.20
CA VAL A 65 12.00 -4.11 0.73
C VAL A 65 11.50 -3.47 2.03
N TYR A 66 10.21 -3.14 2.09
CA TYR A 66 9.52 -2.75 3.33
C TYR A 66 8.57 -3.84 3.80
N SER A 67 8.77 -4.29 5.04
CA SER A 67 7.88 -5.26 5.70
C SER A 67 6.49 -4.67 5.97
N MET A 68 5.50 -5.53 6.18
CA MET A 68 4.10 -5.12 6.38
C MET A 68 3.90 -4.08 7.51
N ARG A 69 4.72 -4.13 8.57
CA ARG A 69 4.76 -3.11 9.63
C ARG A 69 5.23 -1.76 9.08
N ARG A 70 6.37 -1.74 8.40
CA ARG A 70 6.95 -0.52 7.82
C ARG A 70 6.07 0.08 6.72
N GLN A 71 5.39 -0.76 5.93
CA GLN A 71 4.38 -0.32 4.97
C GLN A 71 3.25 0.45 5.66
N ALA A 72 2.72 -0.09 6.76
CA ALA A 72 1.66 0.58 7.52
C ALA A 72 2.13 1.91 8.14
N GLU A 73 3.38 1.99 8.60
CA GLU A 73 3.98 3.23 9.13
C GLU A 73 4.11 4.30 8.05
N ILE A 74 4.66 3.94 6.88
CA ILE A 74 4.80 4.85 5.75
C ILE A 74 3.42 5.31 5.25
N VAL A 75 2.45 4.40 5.12
CA VAL A 75 1.07 4.75 4.71
C VAL A 75 0.40 5.66 5.73
N LYS A 76 0.57 5.39 7.04
CA LYS A 76 0.00 6.24 8.10
C LYS A 76 0.58 7.65 8.03
N LEU A 77 1.89 7.75 7.86
CA LEU A 77 2.59 9.04 7.81
C LEU A 77 2.26 9.77 6.50
N ALA A 78 2.22 9.09 5.35
CA ALA A 78 1.78 9.67 4.08
C ALA A 78 0.35 10.20 4.15
N ARG A 79 -0.58 9.50 4.82
CA ARG A 79 -1.94 9.97 5.06
C ARG A 79 -1.99 11.25 5.88
N GLN A 80 -1.21 11.33 6.96
CA GLN A 80 -1.14 12.51 7.81
C GLN A 80 -0.67 13.76 7.04
N HIS A 81 0.18 13.56 6.02
CA HIS A 81 0.72 14.62 5.19
C HIS A 81 0.03 14.75 3.81
N GLY A 82 -1.07 14.03 3.56
CA GLY A 82 -1.84 14.13 2.31
C GLY A 82 -1.14 13.61 1.05
N VAL A 83 -0.14 12.73 1.18
CA VAL A 83 0.66 12.19 0.06
C VAL A 83 0.52 10.67 -0.09
N GLU A 84 -0.61 10.10 0.37
CA GLU A 84 -0.87 8.66 0.29
C GLU A 84 -1.00 8.17 -1.17
N GLU A 85 -1.59 8.97 -2.05
CA GLU A 85 -1.77 8.67 -3.48
C GLU A 85 -0.44 8.54 -4.25
N LEU A 86 0.62 9.18 -3.76
CA LEU A 86 1.96 9.12 -4.35
C LEU A 86 2.69 7.82 -4.01
N LEU A 87 2.18 7.02 -3.07
CA LEU A 87 2.79 5.74 -2.73
C LEU A 87 2.43 4.67 -3.76
N PRO A 88 3.33 3.70 -4.01
CA PRO A 88 2.98 2.49 -4.76
C PRO A 88 1.78 1.77 -4.13
N PRO A 89 0.99 1.00 -4.90
CA PRO A 89 -0.17 0.30 -4.37
C PRO A 89 0.22 -0.74 -3.30
N THR A 90 -0.49 -0.71 -2.17
CA THR A 90 -0.25 -1.58 -0.99
C THR A 90 -1.55 -2.08 -0.39
N VAL A 91 -1.51 -3.26 0.24
CA VAL A 91 -2.66 -3.80 1.00
C VAL A 91 -2.94 -3.03 2.30
N LYS A 92 -2.01 -2.17 2.73
CA LYS A 92 -2.17 -1.28 3.90
C LYS A 92 -2.78 0.07 3.51
N GLY A 93 -2.87 0.38 2.21
CA GLY A 93 -3.52 1.58 1.69
C GLY A 93 -4.96 1.72 2.17
N THR A 94 -5.41 2.96 2.32
CA THR A 94 -6.77 3.31 2.75
C THR A 94 -7.77 2.92 1.68
N GLU A 95 -7.54 3.38 0.45
CA GLU A 95 -8.38 3.08 -0.72
C GLU A 95 -8.51 1.57 -0.93
N TYR A 96 -7.37 0.86 -0.95
CA TYR A 96 -7.37 -0.59 -1.10
C TYR A 96 -8.20 -1.29 -0.02
N ARG A 97 -8.04 -0.92 1.25
CA ARG A 97 -8.78 -1.56 2.35
C ARG A 97 -10.28 -1.28 2.28
N ILE A 98 -10.67 -0.07 1.89
CA ILE A 98 -12.08 0.29 1.73
C ILE A 98 -12.67 -0.45 0.54
N ALA A 99 -12.03 -0.38 -0.63
CA ALA A 99 -12.46 -1.07 -1.84
C ALA A 99 -12.60 -2.57 -1.61
N HIS A 100 -11.59 -3.20 -1.01
CA HIS A 100 -11.61 -4.63 -0.70
C HIS A 100 -12.75 -5.00 0.27
N ARG A 101 -13.05 -4.14 1.24
CA ARG A 101 -14.16 -4.35 2.19
C ARG A 101 -15.52 -4.18 1.54
N VAL A 102 -15.67 -3.21 0.65
CA VAL A 102 -16.92 -2.96 -0.10
C VAL A 102 -17.19 -4.11 -1.08
N GLU A 103 -16.18 -4.50 -1.85
CA GLU A 103 -16.30 -5.56 -2.85
C GLU A 103 -16.61 -6.93 -2.24
N HIS A 104 -15.89 -7.30 -1.16
CA HIS A 104 -15.97 -8.66 -0.62
C HIS A 104 -16.80 -8.79 0.68
N GLY A 105 -17.11 -7.69 1.37
CA GLY A 105 -17.85 -7.71 2.62
C GLY A 105 -17.14 -8.40 3.79
N LEU A 106 -17.91 -8.82 4.80
CA LEU A 106 -17.43 -9.66 5.89
C LEU A 106 -17.38 -11.12 5.44
N ARG A 107 -16.26 -11.80 5.65
CA ARG A 107 -16.04 -13.19 5.17
C ARG A 107 -15.65 -14.17 6.26
N VAL A 108 -15.88 -13.81 7.52
CA VAL A 108 -15.62 -14.69 8.67
C VAL A 108 -16.59 -15.87 8.64
N LYS A 109 -16.14 -17.07 9.03
CA LYS A 109 -17.00 -18.25 9.06
C LYS A 109 -18.18 -18.03 10.00
N GLY A 110 -19.38 -18.39 9.56
CA GLY A 110 -20.63 -18.25 10.31
C GLY A 110 -21.37 -16.93 10.07
N THR A 111 -20.70 -15.79 10.23
CA THR A 111 -21.31 -14.44 10.14
C THR A 111 -21.01 -13.70 8.85
N GLY A 112 -20.11 -14.21 8.01
CA GLY A 112 -19.79 -13.62 6.72
C GLY A 112 -20.93 -13.72 5.71
N VAL A 113 -20.87 -12.90 4.66
CA VAL A 113 -21.84 -12.89 3.56
C VAL A 113 -21.91 -14.30 2.95
N GLY A 114 -23.12 -14.85 2.84
CA GLY A 114 -23.36 -16.20 2.35
C GLY A 114 -22.94 -17.34 3.29
N GLN A 115 -22.47 -17.04 4.52
CA GLN A 115 -22.23 -18.04 5.55
C GLN A 115 -23.43 -18.17 6.48
N LYS A 116 -23.58 -19.35 7.10
CA LYS A 116 -24.57 -19.62 8.13
C LYS A 116 -23.87 -20.05 9.42
N VAL A 117 -24.31 -19.51 10.55
CA VAL A 117 -23.83 -19.89 11.88
C VAL A 117 -24.20 -21.35 12.15
N LYS A 118 -23.26 -22.10 12.73
CA LYS A 118 -23.45 -23.54 13.00
C LYS A 118 -24.55 -23.81 14.05
N GLY A 119 -24.71 -22.92 15.03
CA GLY A 119 -25.52 -23.17 16.23
C GLY A 119 -24.78 -24.04 17.24
N LYS A 120 -25.04 -23.81 18.53
CA LYS A 120 -24.50 -24.65 19.62
C LYS A 120 -25.11 -26.06 19.54
N ILE A 121 -24.59 -27.00 20.33
CA ILE A 121 -25.06 -28.40 20.29
C ILE A 121 -26.54 -28.49 20.70
N HIS A 122 -26.94 -27.86 21.80
CA HIS A 122 -28.34 -27.89 22.26
C HIS A 122 -29.30 -27.24 21.27
N GLU A 123 -28.94 -26.11 20.66
CA GLU A 123 -29.76 -25.41 19.64
C GLU A 123 -30.05 -26.27 18.42
N ARG A 124 -29.18 -27.24 18.11
CA ARG A 124 -29.35 -28.16 16.98
C ARG A 124 -30.13 -29.43 17.33
N MET A 125 -30.18 -29.79 18.61
CA MET A 125 -30.83 -31.01 19.11
C MET A 125 -32.28 -30.77 19.55
N VAL A 126 -32.65 -29.51 19.82
CA VAL A 126 -34.05 -29.12 19.95
C VAL A 126 -34.68 -29.28 18.57
N GLN A 127 -35.57 -30.25 18.42
CA GLN A 127 -36.39 -30.38 17.20
C GLN A 127 -37.18 -29.08 16.99
N PRO A 128 -37.41 -28.68 15.73
CA PRO A 128 -38.17 -27.47 15.41
C PRO A 128 -39.58 -27.48 16.01
#